data_AF-A0A0N4U3V3-F1
#
_entry.id   AF-A0A0N4U3V3-F1
#
_cell.length_a   1.000
_cell.length_b   1.000
_cell.length_c   1.000
_cell.angle_alpha   90.00
_cell.angle_beta   90.00
_cell.angle_gamma   90.00
#
_symmetry.space_group_name_H-M   'P 1'
#
loop_
_entity.id
_entity.type
_entity.pdbx_description
1 polymer ?
#
loop_
_entity_poly.entity_id
_entity_poly.type
_entity_poly.pdbx_seq_one_letter_code
_entity_poly.pdbx_strand_id
1 'polypeptide(L)'
;MEKTEVESQKLQPLINLPKLQLMKFDGSIRSWVAFKDNFLSTIGNRNLDPVDKLRYLISCLEGEAKELVEGFPMDDESYRNLWEILENRYGDKSIIIEELYKELRELNPKTKDIKEIRKDLERIFRQLISLGEDINNNSILSMAQAKLPIFVLKRVLEEKRKCSTWDISESRNVMKTCEEEKLLLSRMISSGDKEKLQKHKTINNFKKENRSP
;
A
#
# COMPACT_ATOMS: atom_id res chain seq x y z
N MET A 1 46.70 24.25 38.66
CA MET A 1 45.50 24.89 38.10
C MET A 1 45.71 24.93 36.60
N GLU A 2 45.00 24.28 35.70
CA GLU A 2 43.88 23.33 35.68
C GLU A 2 44.07 22.65 34.30
N LYS A 3 44.26 21.33 34.25
CA LYS A 3 44.35 20.59 32.99
C LYS A 3 42.98 19.96 32.76
N THR A 4 42.23 20.46 31.79
CA THR A 4 40.97 19.85 31.37
C THR A 4 41.18 19.23 30.00
N GLU A 5 41.33 17.91 29.99
CA GLU A 5 41.23 17.05 28.81
C GLU A 5 39.83 17.21 28.21
N VAL A 6 39.76 17.69 26.96
CA VAL A 6 38.52 17.67 26.18
C VAL A 6 38.49 16.34 25.44
N GLU A 7 37.55 15.49 25.84
CA GLU A 7 37.25 14.19 25.27
C GLU A 7 37.04 14.27 23.75
N SER A 8 37.78 13.43 23.02
CA SER A 8 37.59 13.23 21.59
C SER A 8 36.27 12.52 21.33
N GLN A 9 35.22 13.27 20.97
CA GLN A 9 34.01 12.73 20.38
C GLN A 9 34.36 12.02 19.07
N LYS A 10 34.19 10.69 19.05
CA LYS A 10 34.27 9.87 17.82
C LYS A 10 33.29 10.44 16.78
N LEU A 11 33.81 11.11 15.74
CA LEU A 11 33.04 11.39 14.54
C LEU A 11 32.56 10.06 13.96
N GLN A 12 31.25 9.83 13.96
CA GLN A 12 30.66 8.76 13.17
C GLN A 12 31.03 9.02 11.69
N PRO A 13 31.44 7.99 10.93
CA PRO A 13 31.74 8.16 9.53
C PRO A 13 30.55 8.82 8.84
N LEU A 14 30.82 9.95 8.17
CA LEU A 14 29.83 10.73 7.44
C LEU A 14 29.33 9.88 6.26
N ILE A 15 28.30 9.06 6.48
CA ILE A 15 27.63 8.34 5.41
C ILE A 15 26.92 9.40 4.58
N ASN A 16 27.41 9.64 3.36
CA ASN A 16 26.74 10.52 2.39
C ASN A 16 25.43 9.86 1.93
N LEU A 17 24.37 10.10 2.69
CA LEU A 17 23.02 9.71 2.31
C LEU A 17 22.54 10.59 1.15
N PRO A 18 21.82 10.03 0.15
CA PRO A 18 21.17 10.85 -0.86
C PRO A 18 20.26 11.88 -0.19
N LYS A 19 20.25 13.11 -0.71
CA LYS A 19 19.39 14.17 -0.19
C LYS A 19 17.93 13.70 -0.28
N LEU A 20 17.24 13.72 0.86
CA LEU A 20 15.80 13.47 0.92
C LEU A 20 15.09 14.41 -0.06
N GLN A 21 14.39 13.84 -1.02
CA GLN A 21 13.56 14.59 -1.95
C GLN A 21 12.19 14.81 -1.30
N LEU A 22 11.71 16.05 -1.43
CA LEU A 22 10.36 16.41 -1.03
C LEU A 22 9.36 15.87 -2.04
N MET A 23 8.38 15.13 -1.55
CA MET A 23 7.30 14.60 -2.37
C MET A 23 6.31 15.71 -2.72
N LYS A 24 5.81 15.69 -3.96
CA LYS A 24 4.71 16.56 -4.37
C LYS A 24 3.38 16.02 -3.86
N PHE A 25 2.43 16.90 -3.60
CA PHE A 25 1.08 16.56 -3.16
C PHE A 25 0.05 17.35 -3.95
N ASP A 26 -0.76 16.64 -4.72
CA ASP A 26 -1.74 17.18 -5.65
C ASP A 26 -3.16 17.30 -5.06
N GLY A 27 -3.36 16.84 -3.82
CA GLY A 27 -4.68 16.70 -3.18
C GLY A 27 -5.22 15.27 -3.17
N SER A 28 -4.48 14.28 -3.71
CA SER A 28 -4.91 12.88 -3.67
C SER A 28 -4.89 12.33 -2.24
N ILE A 29 -6.07 12.05 -1.67
CA ILE A 29 -6.26 11.44 -0.34
C ILE A 29 -5.37 10.20 -0.15
N ARG A 30 -5.21 9.40 -1.20
CA ARG A 30 -4.37 8.19 -1.20
C ARG A 30 -2.90 8.47 -0.87
N SER A 31 -2.39 9.61 -1.33
CA SER A 31 -1.00 10.01 -1.17
C SER A 31 -0.75 10.79 0.12
N TRP A 32 -1.80 11.23 0.81
CA TRP A 32 -1.71 12.10 1.99
C TRP A 32 -0.80 11.53 3.07
N VAL A 33 -0.98 10.27 3.47
CA VAL A 33 -0.17 9.65 4.53
C VAL A 33 1.32 9.65 4.16
N ALA A 34 1.65 9.26 2.93
CA ALA A 34 3.02 9.25 2.44
C ALA A 34 3.61 10.66 2.34
N PHE A 35 2.80 11.64 1.94
CA PHE A 35 3.19 13.04 1.88
C PHE A 35 3.48 13.60 3.27
N LYS A 36 2.55 13.41 4.19
CA LYS A 36 2.65 13.86 5.58
C LYS A 36 3.92 13.31 6.22
N ASP A 37 4.16 12.00 6.11
CA ASP A 37 5.36 11.36 6.66
C ASP A 37 6.65 11.88 6.02
N ASN A 38 6.69 12.03 4.69
CA ASN A 38 7.84 12.58 3.98
C ASN A 38 8.12 14.04 4.38
N PHE A 39 7.08 14.86 4.45
CA PHE A 39 7.21 16.28 4.76
C PHE A 39 7.64 16.49 6.22
N LEU A 40 6.98 15.81 7.17
CA LEU A 40 7.34 15.92 8.59
C LEU A 40 8.76 15.43 8.85
N SER A 41 9.17 14.31 8.26
CA SER A 41 10.54 13.78 8.41
C SER A 41 11.61 14.64 7.74
N THR A 42 11.28 15.33 6.64
CA THR A 42 12.24 16.12 5.87
C THR A 42 12.30 17.58 6.29
N ILE A 43 11.19 18.20 6.70
CA ILE A 43 11.08 19.64 6.98
C ILE A 43 10.34 19.91 8.29
N GLY A 44 9.14 19.33 8.47
CA GLY A 44 8.24 19.69 9.57
C GLY A 44 8.85 19.52 10.96
N ASN A 45 9.59 18.43 11.18
CA ASN A 45 10.25 18.11 12.45
C ASN A 45 11.66 18.70 12.57
N ARG A 46 12.16 19.42 11.55
CA ARG A 46 13.44 20.13 11.65
C ARG A 46 13.26 21.44 12.41
N ASN A 47 14.34 21.89 13.05
CA ASN A 47 14.41 23.20 13.68
C ASN A 47 14.65 24.28 12.60
N LEU A 48 13.59 24.62 11.88
CA LEU A 48 13.55 25.64 10.84
C LEU A 48 12.52 26.71 11.23
N ASP A 49 12.73 27.93 10.75
CA ASP A 49 11.78 29.02 10.90
C ASP A 49 10.40 28.65 10.29
N PRO A 50 9.28 29.01 10.92
CA PRO A 50 7.94 28.69 10.41
C PRO A 50 7.69 29.21 8.98
N VAL A 51 8.20 30.39 8.61
CA VAL A 51 8.06 30.94 7.26
C VAL A 51 8.85 30.09 6.25
N ASP A 52 10.03 29.58 6.63
CA ASP A 52 10.78 28.66 5.77
C ASP A 52 10.05 27.33 5.60
N LYS A 53 9.49 26.77 6.68
CA LYS A 53 8.64 25.57 6.60
C LYS A 53 7.45 25.79 5.69
N LEU A 54 6.80 26.95 5.77
CA LEU A 54 5.69 27.34 4.92
C LEU A 54 6.09 27.43 3.44
N ARG A 55 7.22 28.06 3.12
CA ARG A 55 7.76 28.11 1.74
C ARG A 55 7.98 26.71 1.18
N TYR A 56 8.59 25.83 1.97
CA TYR A 56 8.77 24.43 1.56
C TYR A 56 7.44 23.73 1.39
N LEU A 57 6.48 23.91 2.32
CA LEU A 57 5.14 23.32 2.22
C LEU A 57 4.48 23.71 0.90
N ILE A 58 4.31 25.01 0.64
CA ILE A 58 3.70 25.52 -0.60
C ILE A 58 4.43 25.02 -1.83
N SER A 59 5.77 24.93 -1.81
CA SER A 59 6.55 24.40 -2.93
C SER A 59 6.28 22.92 -3.24
N CYS A 60 5.78 22.15 -2.27
CA CYS A 60 5.42 20.74 -2.44
C CYS A 60 3.97 20.54 -2.88
N LEU A 61 3.11 21.55 -2.74
CA LEU A 61 1.70 21.47 -3.11
C LEU A 61 1.50 21.73 -4.61
N GLU A 62 0.65 20.94 -5.22
CA GLU A 62 0.23 21.03 -6.62
C GLU A 62 -1.30 20.84 -6.70
N GLY A 63 -1.90 21.12 -7.86
CA GLY A 63 -3.33 20.89 -8.10
C GLY A 63 -4.27 21.49 -7.03
N GLU A 64 -5.27 20.71 -6.62
CA GLU A 64 -6.29 21.12 -5.64
C GLU A 64 -5.67 21.51 -4.30
N ALA A 65 -4.62 20.79 -3.86
CA ALA A 65 -3.97 21.09 -2.60
C ALA A 65 -3.26 22.45 -2.62
N LYS A 66 -2.77 22.90 -3.78
CA LYS A 66 -2.18 24.23 -3.93
C LYS A 66 -3.24 25.33 -3.98
N GLU A 67 -4.34 25.09 -4.67
CA GLU A 67 -5.48 26.01 -4.73
C GLU A 67 -6.08 26.25 -3.32
N LEU A 68 -6.14 25.20 -2.50
CA LEU A 68 -6.64 25.28 -1.12
C LEU A 68 -5.86 26.28 -0.24
N VAL A 69 -4.58 26.47 -0.52
CA VAL A 69 -3.68 27.33 0.27
C VAL A 69 -3.38 28.66 -0.41
N GLU A 70 -3.99 28.94 -1.55
CA GLU A 70 -3.77 30.16 -2.30
C GLU A 70 -4.30 31.38 -1.54
N GLY A 71 -3.51 32.47 -1.53
CA GLY A 71 -3.89 33.73 -0.87
C GLY A 71 -3.54 33.83 0.61
N PHE A 72 -2.99 32.79 1.24
CA PHE A 72 -2.51 32.87 2.62
C PHE A 72 -1.25 33.75 2.74
N PRO A 73 -1.09 34.54 3.82
CA PRO A 73 0.11 35.33 4.03
C PRO A 73 1.33 34.45 4.34
N MET A 74 2.52 35.01 4.08
CA MET A 74 3.80 34.34 4.38
C MET A 74 4.30 34.76 5.77
N ASP A 75 3.66 34.24 6.80
CA ASP A 75 3.98 34.52 8.21
C ASP A 75 3.96 33.25 9.08
N ASP A 76 4.34 33.41 10.35
CA ASP A 76 4.52 32.31 11.29
C ASP A 76 3.21 31.56 11.59
N GLU A 77 2.10 32.29 11.69
CA GLU A 77 0.79 31.72 12.00
C GLU A 77 0.24 30.91 10.81
N SER A 78 0.53 31.36 9.60
CA SER A 78 0.07 30.73 8.36
C SER A 78 0.60 29.32 8.16
N TYR A 79 1.82 29.00 8.61
CA TYR A 79 2.32 27.62 8.54
C TYR A 79 1.41 26.65 9.30
N ARG A 80 1.09 27.01 10.55
CA ARG A 80 0.25 26.19 11.42
C ARG A 80 -1.16 26.08 10.86
N ASN A 81 -1.75 27.21 10.47
CA ASN A 81 -3.12 27.26 9.95
C ASN A 81 -3.26 26.44 8.65
N LEU A 82 -2.31 26.56 7.72
CA LEU A 82 -2.33 25.80 6.48
C LEU A 82 -2.11 24.31 6.69
N TRP A 83 -1.21 23.94 7.60
CA TRP A 83 -1.00 22.53 7.94
C TRP A 83 -2.27 21.91 8.54
N GLU A 84 -2.95 22.63 9.43
CA GLU A 84 -4.22 22.21 10.02
C GLU A 84 -5.34 22.08 8.97
N ILE A 85 -5.44 23.02 8.02
CA ILE A 85 -6.40 22.93 6.91
C ILE A 85 -6.15 21.69 6.05
N LEU A 86 -4.89 21.42 5.69
CA LEU A 86 -4.52 20.22 4.93
C LEU A 86 -4.84 18.94 5.73
N GLU A 87 -4.53 18.91 7.01
CA GLU A 87 -4.79 17.76 7.88
C GLU A 87 -6.29 17.51 8.09
N ASN A 88 -7.09 18.56 8.24
CA ASN A 88 -8.55 18.44 8.35
C ASN A 88 -9.18 17.96 7.04
N ARG A 89 -8.67 18.39 5.88
CA ARG A 89 -9.25 18.04 4.58
C ARG A 89 -8.81 16.67 4.06
N TYR A 90 -7.53 16.32 4.23
CA TYR A 90 -6.93 15.12 3.64
C TYR A 90 -6.55 14.06 4.67
N GLY A 91 -6.41 14.45 5.94
CA GLY A 91 -5.97 13.61 7.04
C GLY A 91 -7.07 12.99 7.88
N ASP A 92 -8.35 13.29 7.60
CA ASP A 92 -9.44 12.57 8.24
C ASP A 92 -9.35 11.08 7.89
N LYS A 93 -9.04 10.30 8.93
CA LYS A 93 -8.92 8.85 8.87
C LYS A 93 -10.14 8.20 8.23
N SER A 94 -11.35 8.71 8.50
CA SER A 94 -12.60 8.18 7.97
C SER A 94 -12.66 8.36 6.45
N ILE A 95 -12.27 9.53 5.94
CA ILE A 95 -12.21 9.83 4.51
C ILE A 95 -11.17 8.93 3.81
N ILE A 96 -9.99 8.74 4.42
CA ILE A 96 -8.96 7.85 3.88
C ILE A 96 -9.47 6.41 3.81
N ILE A 97 -10.13 5.93 4.87
CA ILE A 97 -10.74 4.61 4.91
C ILE A 97 -11.80 4.46 3.81
N GLU A 98 -12.71 5.42 3.66
CA GLU A 98 -13.76 5.42 2.64
C GLU A 98 -13.18 5.35 1.21
N GLU A 99 -12.12 6.10 0.93
CA GLU A 99 -11.44 6.09 -0.37
C GLU A 99 -10.77 4.73 -0.65
N LEU A 100 -10.19 4.09 0.38
CA LEU A 100 -9.63 2.73 0.25
C LEU A 100 -10.72 1.68 0.00
N TYR A 101 -11.86 1.80 0.68
CA TYR A 101 -13.02 0.94 0.43
C TYR A 101 -13.58 1.15 -0.97
N LYS A 102 -13.65 2.40 -1.44
CA LYS A 102 -14.07 2.73 -2.81
C LYS A 102 -13.13 2.10 -3.82
N GLU A 103 -11.83 2.25 -3.63
CA GLU A 103 -10.84 1.61 -4.50
C GLU A 103 -10.99 0.08 -4.50
N LEU A 104 -11.18 -0.53 -3.32
CA LEU A 104 -11.40 -1.97 -3.22
C LEU A 104 -12.65 -2.40 -4.00
N ARG A 105 -13.72 -1.59 -3.98
CA ARG A 105 -14.94 -1.84 -4.77
C ARG A 105 -14.76 -1.62 -6.27
N GLU A 106 -13.92 -0.68 -6.68
CA GLU A 106 -13.70 -0.32 -8.09
C GLU A 106 -12.62 -1.17 -8.77
N LEU A 107 -11.82 -1.91 -8.00
CA LEU A 107 -10.81 -2.81 -8.54
C LEU A 107 -11.46 -3.80 -9.52
N ASN A 108 -11.08 -3.73 -10.79
CA ASN A 108 -11.66 -4.54 -11.85
C ASN A 108 -10.73 -5.72 -12.19
N PRO A 109 -11.13 -6.98 -11.89
CA PRO A 109 -10.31 -8.15 -12.21
C PRO A 109 -10.13 -8.39 -13.71
N LYS A 110 -11.01 -7.88 -14.56
CA LYS A 110 -11.01 -8.19 -16.00
C LYS A 110 -9.88 -7.51 -16.75
N THR A 111 -9.29 -6.46 -16.19
CA THR A 111 -8.27 -5.65 -16.86
C THR A 111 -6.85 -5.95 -16.36
N LYS A 112 -6.69 -6.78 -15.33
CA LYS A 112 -5.43 -6.98 -14.62
C LYS A 112 -5.04 -8.44 -14.50
N ASP A 113 -3.74 -8.72 -14.47
CA ASP A 113 -3.23 -10.06 -14.15
C ASP A 113 -3.43 -10.36 -12.65
N ILE A 114 -3.45 -11.65 -12.26
CA ILE A 114 -3.57 -12.09 -10.85
C ILE A 114 -2.52 -11.37 -9.99
N LYS A 115 -1.29 -11.25 -10.51
CA LYS A 115 -0.17 -10.60 -9.83
C LYS A 115 -0.45 -9.13 -9.52
N GLU A 116 -1.06 -8.42 -10.47
CA GLU A 116 -1.42 -7.00 -10.31
C GLU A 116 -2.58 -6.85 -9.32
N ILE A 117 -3.63 -7.67 -9.45
CA ILE A 117 -4.76 -7.71 -8.51
C ILE A 117 -4.25 -7.98 -7.08
N ARG A 118 -3.38 -8.97 -6.91
CA ARG A 118 -2.78 -9.28 -5.61
C ARG A 118 -1.96 -8.10 -5.07
N LYS A 119 -1.15 -7.45 -5.92
CA LYS A 119 -0.37 -6.27 -5.51
C LYS A 119 -1.27 -5.13 -5.02
N ASP A 120 -2.37 -4.87 -5.72
CA ASP A 120 -3.32 -3.84 -5.35
C ASP A 120 -4.06 -4.17 -4.06
N LEU A 121 -4.60 -5.39 -3.93
CA LEU A 121 -5.25 -5.87 -2.72
C LEU A 121 -4.31 -5.79 -1.50
N GLU A 122 -3.06 -6.24 -1.62
CA GLU A 122 -2.09 -6.15 -0.54
C GLU A 122 -1.75 -4.70 -0.17
N ARG A 123 -1.70 -3.79 -1.15
CA ARG A 123 -1.48 -2.38 -0.85
C ARG A 123 -2.65 -1.80 -0.04
N ILE A 124 -3.89 -2.07 -0.47
CA ILE A 124 -5.10 -1.62 0.22
C ILE A 124 -5.15 -2.20 1.63
N PHE A 125 -4.93 -3.51 1.79
CA PHE A 125 -4.95 -4.15 3.10
C PHE A 125 -3.91 -3.60 4.07
N ARG A 126 -2.67 -3.35 3.61
CA ARG A 126 -1.66 -2.71 4.49
C ARG A 126 -2.10 -1.33 4.96
N GLN A 127 -2.70 -0.54 4.07
CA GLN A 127 -3.19 0.80 4.42
C GLN A 127 -4.37 0.72 5.39
N LEU A 128 -5.34 -0.17 5.15
CA LEU A 128 -6.46 -0.42 6.06
C LEU A 128 -5.98 -0.88 7.45
N ILE A 129 -5.05 -1.85 7.53
CA ILE A 129 -4.45 -2.29 8.80
C ILE A 129 -3.77 -1.12 9.53
N SER A 130 -3.02 -0.28 8.81
CA SER A 130 -2.34 0.87 9.44
C SER A 130 -3.32 1.91 9.99
N LEU A 131 -4.55 1.92 9.47
CA LEU A 131 -5.67 2.73 9.94
C LEU A 131 -6.52 1.94 10.96
N GLY A 132 -6.13 0.75 11.41
CA GLY A 132 -6.83 -0.02 12.45
C GLY A 132 -8.10 -0.73 11.97
N GLU A 133 -8.32 -0.86 10.66
CA GLU A 133 -9.41 -1.67 10.12
C GLU A 133 -9.08 -3.17 10.21
N ASP A 134 -10.06 -3.97 10.61
CA ASP A 134 -9.93 -5.43 10.59
C ASP A 134 -10.22 -5.99 9.19
N ILE A 135 -9.15 -6.31 8.46
CA ILE A 135 -9.25 -6.88 7.11
C ILE A 135 -9.85 -8.29 7.06
N ASN A 136 -10.07 -8.94 8.20
CA ASN A 136 -10.78 -10.22 8.30
C ASN A 136 -12.30 -10.03 8.45
N ASN A 137 -12.79 -8.80 8.48
CA ASN A 137 -14.21 -8.51 8.39
C ASN A 137 -14.79 -9.11 7.09
N ASN A 138 -15.92 -9.81 7.21
CA ASN A 138 -16.63 -10.45 6.10
C ASN A 138 -16.91 -9.50 4.92
N SER A 139 -17.14 -8.20 5.16
CA SER A 139 -17.34 -7.20 4.11
C SER A 139 -16.07 -7.01 3.27
N ILE A 140 -14.90 -6.85 3.91
CA ILE A 140 -13.62 -6.72 3.21
C ILE A 140 -13.29 -8.01 2.47
N LEU A 141 -13.43 -9.16 3.14
CA LEU A 141 -13.16 -10.47 2.54
C LEU A 141 -14.04 -10.73 1.31
N SER A 142 -15.34 -10.42 1.39
CA SER A 142 -16.27 -10.61 0.26
C SER A 142 -15.97 -9.66 -0.90
N MET A 143 -15.67 -8.39 -0.62
CA MET A 143 -15.24 -7.42 -1.63
C MET A 143 -13.96 -7.89 -2.33
N ALA A 144 -12.96 -8.33 -1.58
CA ALA A 144 -11.70 -8.84 -2.13
C ALA A 144 -11.91 -10.12 -2.96
N GLN A 145 -12.74 -11.06 -2.49
CA GLN A 145 -13.08 -12.28 -3.22
C GLN A 145 -13.77 -11.98 -4.56
N ALA A 146 -14.65 -10.96 -4.60
CA ALA A 146 -15.27 -10.50 -5.84
C ALA A 146 -14.26 -9.93 -6.84
N LYS A 147 -13.03 -9.64 -6.41
CA LYS A 147 -11.93 -9.14 -7.25
C LYS A 147 -11.00 -10.25 -7.73
N LEU A 148 -11.27 -11.49 -7.38
CA LEU A 148 -10.46 -12.61 -7.84
C LEU A 148 -10.97 -13.12 -9.19
N PRO A 149 -10.07 -13.47 -10.13
CA PRO A 149 -10.46 -14.19 -11.32
C PRO A 149 -11.20 -15.48 -10.97
N ILE A 150 -12.17 -15.88 -11.81
CA ILE A 150 -13.15 -16.92 -11.47
C ILE A 150 -12.51 -18.27 -11.06
N PHE A 151 -11.38 -18.63 -11.65
CA PHE A 151 -10.66 -19.87 -11.32
C PHE A 151 -9.98 -19.80 -9.94
N VAL A 152 -9.49 -18.62 -9.54
CA VAL A 152 -8.95 -18.39 -8.20
C VAL A 152 -10.08 -18.38 -7.18
N LEU A 153 -11.19 -17.69 -7.49
CA LEU A 153 -12.37 -17.65 -6.63
C LEU A 153 -12.92 -19.06 -6.37
N LYS A 154 -13.05 -19.88 -7.42
CA LYS A 154 -13.48 -21.28 -7.29
C LYS A 154 -12.59 -22.04 -6.30
N ARG A 155 -11.26 -21.89 -6.41
CA ARG A 155 -10.31 -22.53 -5.51
C ARG A 155 -10.46 -22.03 -4.06
N VAL A 156 -10.62 -20.72 -3.88
CA VAL A 156 -10.87 -20.10 -2.57
C VAL A 156 -12.12 -20.69 -1.92
N LEU A 157 -13.23 -20.79 -2.66
CA LEU A 157 -14.48 -21.35 -2.15
C LEU A 157 -14.38 -22.85 -1.83
N GLU A 158 -13.61 -23.62 -2.62
CA GLU A 158 -13.34 -25.04 -2.35
C GLU A 158 -12.53 -25.23 -1.05
N GLU A 159 -11.48 -24.43 -0.83
CA GLU A 159 -10.68 -24.51 0.40
C GLU A 159 -11.44 -23.96 1.62
N LYS A 160 -12.28 -22.93 1.43
CA LYS A 160 -13.13 -22.37 2.49
C LYS A 160 -14.12 -23.38 3.05
N ARG A 161 -14.57 -24.36 2.27
CA ARG A 161 -15.44 -25.45 2.75
C ARG A 161 -14.73 -26.44 3.67
N LYS A 162 -13.39 -26.48 3.68
CA LYS A 162 -12.61 -27.45 4.46
C LYS A 162 -12.13 -26.91 5.80
N CYS A 163 -12.21 -25.61 6.01
CA CYS A 163 -11.69 -24.94 7.21
C CYS A 163 -12.84 -24.36 8.05
N SER A 164 -12.74 -24.43 9.38
CA SER A 164 -13.74 -23.87 10.30
C SER A 164 -13.72 -22.33 10.36
N THR A 165 -12.56 -21.73 10.07
CA THR A 165 -12.34 -20.28 10.04
C THR A 165 -11.62 -19.91 8.75
N TRP A 166 -12.03 -18.82 8.10
CA TRP A 166 -11.40 -18.32 6.88
C TRP A 166 -10.96 -16.88 7.09
N ASP A 167 -9.66 -16.65 7.12
CA ASP A 167 -9.07 -15.33 7.26
C ASP A 167 -8.47 -14.87 5.91
N ILE A 168 -7.87 -13.68 5.90
CA ILE A 168 -7.21 -13.19 4.70
C ILE A 168 -5.95 -13.99 4.35
N SER A 169 -5.28 -14.60 5.35
CA SER A 169 -4.07 -15.42 5.17
C SER A 169 -4.35 -16.63 4.29
N GLU A 170 -5.51 -17.28 4.48
CA GLU A 170 -5.94 -18.37 3.62
C GLU A 170 -6.21 -17.91 2.18
N SER A 171 -6.84 -16.75 2.02
CA SER A 171 -7.04 -16.14 0.71
C SER A 171 -5.70 -15.83 0.01
N ARG A 172 -4.72 -15.33 0.77
CA ARG A 172 -3.35 -15.05 0.29
C ARG A 172 -2.64 -16.31 -0.19
N ASN A 173 -2.73 -17.40 0.57
CA ASN A 173 -2.12 -18.68 0.23
C ASN A 173 -2.70 -19.24 -1.09
N VAL A 174 -4.03 -19.17 -1.25
CA VAL A 174 -4.68 -19.61 -2.49
C VAL A 174 -4.27 -18.73 -3.68
N MET A 175 -4.27 -17.40 -3.51
CA MET A 175 -3.84 -16.48 -4.58
C MET A 175 -2.39 -16.75 -5.03
N LYS A 176 -1.47 -16.96 -4.07
CA LYS A 176 -0.07 -17.28 -4.35
C LYS A 176 0.06 -18.60 -5.11
N THR A 177 -0.66 -19.64 -4.66
CA THR A 177 -0.66 -20.95 -5.33
C THR A 177 -1.16 -20.84 -6.77
N CYS A 178 -2.25 -20.09 -7.01
CA CYS A 178 -2.78 -19.88 -8.36
C CYS A 178 -1.84 -19.07 -9.26
N GLU A 179 -1.11 -18.08 -8.71
CA GLU A 179 -0.08 -17.33 -9.43
C GLU A 179 1.07 -18.26 -9.87
N GLU A 180 1.55 -19.11 -8.96
CA GLU A 180 2.60 -20.10 -9.24
C GLU A 180 2.17 -21.14 -10.29
N GLU A 181 0.95 -21.68 -10.19
CA GLU A 181 0.39 -22.61 -11.18
C GLU A 181 0.27 -21.96 -12.57
N LYS A 182 -0.19 -20.70 -12.65
CA LYS A 182 -0.26 -19.96 -13.92
C LYS A 182 1.12 -19.76 -14.53
N LEU A 183 2.13 -19.44 -13.72
CA LEU A 183 3.51 -19.28 -14.17
C LEU A 183 4.10 -20.60 -14.67
N LEU A 184 3.84 -21.71 -13.97
CA LEU A 184 4.25 -23.05 -14.40
C LEU A 184 3.61 -23.44 -15.74
N LEU A 185 2.30 -23.21 -15.90
CA LEU A 185 1.59 -23.46 -17.15
C LEU A 185 2.16 -22.62 -18.31
N SER A 186 2.40 -21.33 -18.08
CA SER A 186 3.01 -20.46 -19.10
C SER A 186 4.40 -20.96 -19.52
N ARG A 187 5.24 -21.37 -18.57
CA ARG A 187 6.57 -21.95 -18.86
C ARG A 187 6.47 -23.27 -19.65
N MET A 188 5.54 -24.15 -19.30
CA MET A 188 5.31 -25.42 -20.01
C MET A 188 4.85 -25.20 -21.46
N ILE A 189 3.99 -24.20 -21.68
CA ILE A 189 3.55 -23.83 -23.02
C ILE A 189 4.72 -23.28 -23.84
N SER A 190 5.53 -22.38 -23.26
CA SER A 190 6.72 -21.83 -23.91
C SER A 190 7.79 -22.87 -24.22
N SER A 191 7.91 -23.93 -23.42
CA SER A 191 8.88 -25.00 -23.66
C SER A 191 8.41 -26.05 -24.68
N GLY A 192 7.19 -25.94 -25.23
CA GLY A 192 6.66 -26.89 -26.22
C GLY A 192 6.40 -28.31 -25.68
N ASP A 193 6.47 -28.50 -24.37
CA ASP A 193 6.49 -29.82 -23.74
C ASP A 193 5.07 -30.33 -23.48
N LYS A 194 4.41 -30.79 -24.56
CA LYS A 194 3.01 -31.28 -24.53
C LYS A 194 2.81 -32.39 -23.50
N GLU A 195 3.83 -33.22 -23.27
CA GLU A 195 3.77 -34.35 -22.35
C GLU A 195 3.71 -33.87 -20.88
N LYS A 196 4.54 -32.89 -20.51
CA LYS A 196 4.47 -32.26 -19.18
C LYS A 196 3.15 -31.54 -18.97
N LEU A 197 2.61 -30.87 -19.99
CA LEU A 197 1.31 -30.20 -19.89
C LEU A 197 0.17 -31.21 -19.64
N GLN A 198 0.19 -32.35 -20.33
CA GLN A 198 -0.81 -33.40 -20.14
C GLN A 198 -0.69 -34.04 -18.75
N LYS A 199 0.53 -34.38 -18.30
CA LYS A 199 0.78 -34.89 -16.94
C LYS A 199 0.31 -33.90 -15.87
N HIS A 200 0.57 -32.61 -16.03
CA HIS A 200 0.13 -31.58 -15.09
C HIS A 200 -1.40 -31.48 -15.00
N LYS A 201 -2.10 -31.51 -16.14
CA LYS A 201 -3.58 -31.56 -16.17
C LYS A 201 -4.13 -32.80 -15.47
N THR A 202 -3.54 -33.97 -15.72
CA THR A 202 -3.95 -35.23 -15.08
C THR A 202 -3.72 -35.19 -13.57
N ILE A 203 -2.56 -34.72 -13.10
CA ILE A 203 -2.26 -34.59 -11.66
C ILE A 203 -3.23 -33.64 -10.97
N ASN A 204 -3.55 -32.50 -11.59
CA ASN A 204 -4.49 -31.55 -11.01
C ASN A 204 -5.93 -32.07 -10.99
N ASN A 205 -6.34 -32.86 -11.98
CA ASN A 205 -7.64 -33.55 -11.94
C ASN A 205 -7.66 -34.63 -10.85
N PHE A 206 -6.60 -35.44 -10.74
CA PHE A 206 -6.49 -36.47 -9.70
C PHE A 206 -6.47 -35.87 -8.28
N LYS A 207 -5.79 -34.74 -8.08
CA LYS A 207 -5.82 -34.00 -6.81
C LYS A 207 -7.19 -33.37 -6.52
N LYS A 208 -8.01 -33.06 -7.53
CA LYS A 208 -9.39 -32.60 -7.35
C LYS A 208 -10.30 -33.76 -6.94
N GLU A 209 -10.14 -34.92 -7.56
CA GLU A 209 -10.95 -36.12 -7.28
C GLU A 209 -10.64 -36.73 -5.91
N ASN A 210 -9.38 -36.71 -5.45
CA ASN A 210 -8.95 -37.33 -4.19
C ASN A 210 -8.85 -36.36 -2.99
N ARG A 211 -9.39 -35.14 -3.08
CA ARG A 211 -9.42 -34.15 -1.98
C ARG A 211 -10.82 -33.86 -1.43
N SER A 212 -11.80 -34.70 -1.74
CA SER A 212 -13.09 -34.72 -1.04
C SER A 212 -12.99 -35.62 0.19
N PRO A 213 -13.16 -35.09 1.41
CA PRO A 213 -13.65 -35.88 2.54
C PRO A 213 -15.12 -36.25 2.34
#